data_AF-A0A7J7DTD9-F1
#
_entry.id   AF-A0A7J7DTD9-F1
#
_cell.length_a   1.000
_cell.length_b   1.000
_cell.length_c   1.000
_cell.angle_alpha   90.00
_cell.angle_beta   90.00
_cell.angle_gamma   90.00
#
_symmetry.space_group_name_H-M   'P 1'
#
loop_
_entity.id
_entity.type
_entity.pdbx_description
1 polymer ?
#
loop_
_entity_poly.entity_id
_entity_poly.type
_entity_poly.pdbx_seq_one_letter_code
_entity_poly.pdbx_strand_id
1 'polypeptide(L)'
;MDDVKVICLKDPNYNLSIKDGRAVFARASSNECQHWCKHEEYAKGKVDKYGRKAFALVNNGTGQALKHYADGKHVELVDFDPSDLDESLLWTDGSSWGKGYSPIWMINNVNMNLQAKDGVVHSGSTVQIANWNGGGPNQLWKIVPY
;
A
#
# COMPACT_ATOMS: atom_id res chain seq x y z
N MET A 1 0.79 4.35 -16.92
CA MET A 1 0.68 3.90 -15.51
C MET A 1 -0.66 4.40 -15.01
N ASP A 2 -1.50 3.50 -14.53
CA ASP A 2 -2.85 3.89 -14.12
C ASP A 2 -2.79 4.70 -12.83
N ASP A 3 -3.49 5.83 -12.84
CA ASP A 3 -3.63 6.71 -11.70
C ASP A 3 -4.73 6.20 -10.76
N VAL A 4 -4.36 5.90 -9.52
CA VAL A 4 -5.23 5.25 -8.54
C VAL A 4 -5.19 5.96 -7.19
N LYS A 5 -6.26 5.79 -6.42
CA LYS A 5 -6.30 6.08 -4.98
C LYS A 5 -6.36 4.80 -4.18
N VAL A 6 -5.77 4.86 -2.98
CA VAL A 6 -5.72 3.74 -2.03
C VAL A 6 -6.54 4.10 -0.79
N ILE A 7 -7.61 3.35 -0.54
CA ILE A 7 -8.64 3.66 0.46
C ILE A 7 -8.66 2.57 1.53
N CYS A 8 -8.65 2.93 2.81
CA CYS A 8 -8.82 1.97 3.90
C CYS A 8 -10.30 1.74 4.20
N LEU A 9 -10.72 0.48 4.39
CA LEU A 9 -12.11 0.15 4.72
C LEU A 9 -12.60 0.81 6.01
N LYS A 10 -11.69 1.04 6.97
CA LYS A 10 -12.01 1.64 8.27
C LYS A 10 -12.70 3.00 8.15
N ASP A 11 -12.27 3.84 7.21
CA ASP A 11 -12.95 5.10 6.87
C ASP A 11 -12.66 5.48 5.40
N PRO A 12 -13.63 5.24 4.49
CA PRO A 12 -13.47 5.53 3.07
C PRO A 12 -13.36 7.01 2.70
N ASN A 13 -13.53 7.94 3.65
CA ASN A 13 -13.33 9.37 3.39
C ASN A 13 -11.86 9.79 3.40
N TYR A 14 -10.96 8.88 3.74
CA TYR A 14 -9.52 9.12 3.78
C TYR A 14 -8.79 8.24 2.76
N ASN A 15 -7.90 8.88 2.02
CA ASN A 15 -6.98 8.22 1.09
C ASN A 15 -5.60 8.10 1.74
N LEU A 16 -4.83 7.10 1.32
CA LEU A 16 -3.39 7.05 1.54
C LEU A 16 -2.73 8.23 0.82
N SER A 17 -1.83 8.91 1.50
CA SER A 17 -1.11 10.07 0.99
C SER A 17 0.32 10.14 1.49
N ILE A 18 1.10 11.05 0.94
CA ILE A 18 2.45 11.38 1.42
C ILE A 18 2.44 12.78 2.02
N LYS A 19 2.95 12.90 3.24
CA LYS A 19 3.19 14.18 3.91
C LYS A 19 4.40 14.08 4.84
N ASP A 20 5.30 15.06 4.77
CA ASP A 20 6.50 15.15 5.60
C ASP A 20 7.34 13.84 5.58
N GLY A 21 7.53 13.27 4.38
CA GLY A 21 8.29 12.03 4.17
C GLY A 21 7.63 10.76 4.71
N ARG A 22 6.34 10.81 5.09
CA ARG A 22 5.61 9.67 5.67
C ARG A 22 4.34 9.34 4.90
N ALA A 23 4.04 8.04 4.85
CA ALA A 23 2.75 7.54 4.38
C ALA A 23 1.68 7.79 5.46
N VAL A 24 0.69 8.62 5.13
CA VAL A 24 -0.35 9.11 6.05
C VAL A 24 -1.74 8.93 5.47
N PHE A 25 -2.75 9.04 6.30
CA PHE A 25 -4.13 9.28 5.87
C PHE A 25 -4.38 10.77 5.69
N ALA A 26 -5.03 11.13 4.58
CA ALA A 26 -5.51 12.48 4.32
C ALA A 26 -6.94 12.41 3.79
N ARG A 27 -7.77 13.41 4.11
CA ARG A 27 -9.14 13.45 3.61
C ARG A 27 -9.13 13.49 2.08
N ALA A 28 -10.01 12.73 1.44
CA ALA A 28 -10.05 12.60 0.00
C ALA A 28 -10.10 13.96 -0.70
N SER A 29 -9.16 14.21 -1.61
CA SER A 29 -8.99 15.47 -2.33
C SER A 29 -8.15 15.25 -3.59
N SER A 30 -8.18 16.20 -4.53
CA SER A 30 -7.36 16.20 -5.76
C SER A 30 -5.87 16.52 -5.54
N ASN A 31 -5.35 16.30 -4.34
CA ASN A 31 -3.95 16.52 -4.03
C ASN A 31 -3.11 15.39 -4.64
N GLU A 32 -2.11 15.72 -5.46
CA GLU A 32 -1.22 14.76 -6.14
C GLU A 32 -0.53 13.77 -5.20
N CYS A 33 -0.29 14.13 -3.94
CA CYS A 33 0.24 13.20 -2.93
C CYS A 33 -0.75 12.07 -2.59
N GLN A 34 -2.01 12.12 -3.04
CA GLN A 34 -3.00 11.04 -2.91
C GLN A 34 -3.11 10.15 -4.15
N HIS A 35 -2.36 10.48 -5.20
CA HIS A 35 -2.35 9.77 -6.48
C HIS A 35 -1.21 8.74 -6.47
N TRP A 36 -1.57 7.48 -6.72
CA TRP A 36 -0.65 6.35 -6.70
C TRP A 36 -0.71 5.61 -8.03
N CYS A 37 0.25 4.72 -8.24
CA CYS A 37 0.30 3.75 -9.30
C CYS A 37 0.56 2.37 -8.70
N LYS A 38 -0.24 1.39 -9.14
CA LYS A 38 0.04 -0.03 -8.93
C LYS A 38 0.93 -0.53 -10.07
N HIS A 39 2.24 -0.48 -9.89
CA HIS A 39 3.21 -0.77 -10.94
C HIS A 39 3.53 -2.28 -10.99
N GLU A 40 2.70 -3.06 -11.70
CA GLU A 40 2.88 -4.53 -11.83
C GLU A 40 4.12 -4.90 -12.65
N GLU A 41 4.43 -4.18 -13.73
CA GLU A 41 5.58 -4.47 -14.61
C GLU A 41 6.94 -4.42 -13.88
N TYR A 42 7.04 -3.60 -12.83
CA TYR A 42 8.24 -3.48 -12.00
C TYR A 42 8.57 -4.81 -11.31
N ALA A 43 7.56 -5.62 -10.97
CA ALA A 43 7.75 -6.90 -10.30
C ALA A 43 8.39 -7.98 -11.20
N LYS A 44 8.53 -7.75 -12.51
CA LYS A 44 9.13 -8.69 -13.48
C LYS A 44 8.57 -10.12 -13.35
N GLY A 45 7.25 -10.22 -13.14
CA GLY A 45 6.54 -11.50 -13.02
C GLY A 45 6.68 -12.22 -11.67
N LYS A 46 7.29 -11.61 -10.64
CA LYS A 46 7.33 -12.18 -9.29
C LYS A 46 5.93 -12.37 -8.71
N VAL A 47 5.78 -13.41 -7.92
CA VAL A 47 4.53 -13.79 -7.25
C VAL A 47 4.77 -14.10 -5.77
N ASP A 48 3.75 -13.96 -4.93
CA ASP A 48 3.80 -14.46 -3.55
C ASP A 48 3.70 -15.99 -3.47
N LYS A 49 3.74 -16.55 -2.25
CA LYS A 49 3.63 -17.99 -1.99
C LYS A 49 2.31 -18.64 -2.46
N TYR A 50 1.30 -17.83 -2.79
CA TYR A 50 0.01 -18.27 -3.31
C TYR A 50 -0.12 -18.03 -4.82
N GLY A 51 0.96 -17.60 -5.49
CA GLY A 51 0.97 -17.35 -6.93
C GLY A 51 0.33 -16.01 -7.34
N ARG A 52 0.10 -15.08 -6.39
CA ARG A 52 -0.47 -13.77 -6.72
C ARG A 52 0.61 -12.83 -7.24
N LYS A 53 0.31 -12.13 -8.34
CA LYS A 53 1.22 -11.17 -8.97
C LYS A 53 1.58 -10.04 -8.01
N ALA A 54 2.86 -9.71 -7.97
CA ALA A 54 3.37 -8.60 -7.20
C ALA A 54 3.34 -7.27 -7.96
N PHE A 55 3.43 -6.19 -7.21
CA PHE A 55 3.50 -4.83 -7.71
C PHE A 55 4.30 -3.94 -6.77
N ALA A 56 4.87 -2.85 -7.29
CA ALA A 56 5.27 -1.72 -6.45
C ALA A 56 4.10 -0.73 -6.33
N LEU A 57 3.94 -0.14 -5.15
CA LEU A 57 2.98 0.94 -4.92
C LEU A 57 3.73 2.27 -4.92
N VAL A 58 3.63 3.01 -6.02
CA VAL A 58 4.42 4.22 -6.29
C VAL A 58 3.51 5.44 -6.24
N ASN A 59 3.92 6.51 -5.59
CA ASN A 59 3.17 7.76 -5.59
C ASN A 59 3.48 8.57 -6.85
N ASN A 60 2.45 9.00 -7.58
CA ASN A 60 2.62 9.73 -8.84
C ASN A 60 3.13 11.17 -8.61
N GLY A 61 2.72 11.82 -7.52
CA GLY A 61 3.12 13.19 -7.21
C GLY A 61 4.57 13.30 -6.73
N THR A 62 5.03 12.35 -5.91
CA THR A 62 6.38 12.41 -5.31
C THR A 62 7.41 11.52 -5.99
N GLY A 63 6.99 10.54 -6.80
CA GLY A 63 7.89 9.53 -7.38
C GLY A 63 8.45 8.55 -6.35
N GLN A 64 7.86 8.46 -5.15
CA GLN A 64 8.33 7.57 -4.09
C GLN A 64 7.52 6.28 -4.02
N ALA A 65 8.19 5.16 -3.75
CA ALA A 65 7.58 3.85 -3.55
C ALA A 65 7.46 3.47 -2.08
N LEU A 66 6.41 2.72 -1.76
CA LEU A 66 6.20 2.18 -0.42
C LEU A 66 7.10 0.95 -0.20
N LYS A 67 8.01 1.04 0.77
CA LYS A 67 8.99 0.00 1.13
C LYS A 67 8.61 -0.70 2.43
N HIS A 68 8.79 -2.01 2.47
CA HIS A 68 8.66 -2.83 3.67
C HIS A 68 10.01 -3.34 4.16
N TYR A 69 10.14 -3.58 5.47
CA TYR A 69 11.35 -4.14 6.05
C TYR A 69 11.15 -5.53 6.63
N ALA A 70 12.25 -6.28 6.76
CA ALA A 70 12.26 -7.61 7.35
C ALA A 70 11.83 -7.60 8.84
N ASP A 71 11.89 -6.46 9.51
CA ASP A 71 11.40 -6.31 10.88
C ASP A 71 9.87 -6.42 10.99
N GLY A 72 9.16 -6.27 9.87
CA GLY A 72 7.71 -6.37 9.76
C GLY A 72 6.94 -5.33 10.58
N LYS A 73 7.53 -4.17 10.88
CA LYS A 73 6.89 -3.17 11.75
C LYS A 73 6.59 -1.86 11.05
N HIS A 74 7.51 -1.37 10.23
CA HIS A 74 7.40 -0.04 9.66
C HIS A 74 7.41 -0.07 8.13
N VAL A 75 6.85 0.98 7.55
CA VAL A 75 6.99 1.29 6.13
C VAL A 75 7.89 2.50 5.98
N GLU A 76 8.55 2.59 4.83
CA GLU A 76 9.30 3.77 4.43
C GLU A 76 8.87 4.20 3.02
N LEU A 77 9.13 5.45 2.69
CA LEU A 77 9.02 5.99 1.34
C LEU A 77 10.43 6.22 0.82
N VAL A 78 10.75 5.60 -0.31
CA VAL A 78 12.05 5.75 -0.97
C VAL A 78 11.83 6.21 -2.41
N ASP A 79 12.80 6.94 -2.96
CA ASP A 79 12.74 7.34 -4.37
C ASP A 79 12.67 6.09 -5.25
N PHE A 80 11.72 6.06 -6.18
CA PHE A 80 11.47 4.88 -7.01
C PHE A 80 12.41 4.87 -8.22
N ASP A 81 13.28 3.87 -8.28
CA ASP A 81 14.08 3.56 -9.48
C ASP A 81 13.49 2.34 -10.20
N PRO A 82 12.86 2.50 -11.39
CA PRO A 82 12.29 1.38 -12.13
C PRO A 82 13.35 0.43 -12.73
N SER A 83 14.64 0.82 -12.74
CA SER A 83 15.73 0.03 -13.31
C SER A 83 16.32 -0.99 -12.32
N ASP A 84 16.25 -0.69 -11.02
CA ASP A 84 16.76 -1.54 -9.95
C ASP A 84 15.62 -2.30 -9.24
N LEU A 85 15.63 -3.63 -9.33
CA LEU A 85 14.58 -4.44 -8.71
C LEU A 85 14.91 -4.70 -7.25
N ASP A 86 14.32 -3.90 -6.38
CA ASP A 86 14.27 -4.11 -4.93
C ASP A 86 12.99 -4.87 -4.53
N GLU A 87 13.14 -6.10 -4.03
CA GLU A 87 12.03 -6.94 -3.56
C GLU A 87 11.32 -6.34 -2.35
N SER A 88 11.97 -5.47 -1.58
CA SER A 88 11.37 -4.78 -0.44
C SER A 88 10.31 -3.73 -0.83
N LEU A 89 10.21 -3.40 -2.13
CA LEU A 89 9.16 -2.55 -2.69
C LEU A 89 7.94 -3.33 -3.19
N LEU A 90 7.99 -4.67 -3.13
CA LEU A 90 6.97 -5.52 -3.75
C LEU A 90 5.90 -5.96 -2.77
N TRP A 91 4.65 -5.71 -3.17
CA TRP A 91 3.45 -6.08 -2.44
C TRP A 91 2.58 -6.99 -3.31
N THR A 92 1.67 -7.74 -2.69
CA THR A 92 0.61 -8.47 -3.39
C THR A 92 -0.77 -8.09 -2.84
N ASP A 93 -1.78 -8.16 -3.69
CA ASP A 93 -3.16 -8.18 -3.21
C ASP A 93 -3.39 -9.50 -2.49
N GLY A 94 -4.02 -9.50 -1.32
CA GLY A 94 -4.50 -10.75 -0.73
C GLY A 94 -5.85 -11.18 -1.31
N SER A 95 -6.52 -12.06 -0.60
CA SER A 95 -7.88 -12.49 -0.98
C SER A 95 -8.87 -11.33 -0.93
N SER A 96 -9.85 -11.32 -1.84
CA SER A 96 -10.93 -10.32 -1.87
C SER A 96 -11.92 -10.53 -0.72
N TRP A 97 -12.34 -9.44 -0.08
CA TRP A 97 -13.30 -9.39 1.04
C TRP A 97 -14.62 -8.71 0.64
N GLY A 98 -14.87 -8.60 -0.67
CA GLY A 98 -16.08 -7.96 -1.20
C GLY A 98 -15.94 -6.44 -1.34
N LYS A 99 -16.80 -5.86 -2.19
CA LYS A 99 -16.80 -4.42 -2.54
C LYS A 99 -15.45 -3.88 -3.05
N GLY A 100 -14.56 -4.76 -3.51
CA GLY A 100 -13.23 -4.41 -4.00
C GLY A 100 -12.18 -4.18 -2.91
N TYR A 101 -12.41 -4.64 -1.68
CA TYR A 101 -11.40 -4.58 -0.62
C TYR A 101 -10.58 -5.87 -0.56
N SER A 102 -9.27 -5.72 -0.41
CA SER A 102 -8.27 -6.78 -0.19
C SER A 102 -7.22 -6.26 0.79
N PRO A 103 -6.53 -7.14 1.54
CA PRO A 103 -5.33 -6.71 2.22
C PRO A 103 -4.19 -6.52 1.22
N ILE A 104 -3.22 -5.68 1.58
CA ILE A 104 -1.98 -5.49 0.81
C ILE A 104 -0.86 -6.19 1.59
N TRP A 105 -0.37 -7.30 1.06
CA TRP A 105 0.59 -8.20 1.72
C TRP A 105 2.01 -7.92 1.26
N MET A 106 2.98 -8.16 2.15
CA MET A 106 4.38 -8.24 1.73
C MET A 106 4.56 -9.46 0.82
N ILE A 107 5.30 -9.31 -0.29
CA ILE A 107 5.52 -10.44 -1.22
C ILE A 107 6.20 -11.63 -0.54
N ASN A 108 7.17 -11.35 0.34
CA ASN A 108 8.02 -12.35 0.98
C ASN A 108 7.42 -12.92 2.27
N ASN A 109 6.35 -12.30 2.80
CA ASN A 109 5.66 -12.76 3.99
C ASN A 109 4.19 -12.30 4.00
N VAL A 110 3.33 -13.10 3.37
CA VAL A 110 1.88 -12.86 3.31
C VAL A 110 1.14 -12.95 4.65
N ASN A 111 1.82 -13.28 5.75
CA ASN A 111 1.25 -13.13 7.09
C ASN A 111 1.39 -11.69 7.61
N MET A 112 2.10 -10.83 6.89
CA MET A 112 2.33 -9.41 7.20
C MET A 112 1.66 -8.54 6.14
N ASN A 113 0.99 -7.47 6.58
CA ASN A 113 0.23 -6.59 5.70
C ASN A 113 0.36 -5.12 6.08
N LEU A 114 0.04 -4.26 5.12
CA LEU A 114 -0.17 -2.84 5.35
C LEU A 114 -1.40 -2.61 6.24
N GLN A 115 -1.26 -1.82 7.29
CA GLN A 115 -2.32 -1.52 8.23
C GLN A 115 -2.32 -0.04 8.62
N ALA A 116 -3.49 0.54 8.91
CA ALA A 116 -3.54 1.78 9.67
C ALA A 116 -2.87 1.63 11.05
N LYS A 117 -1.90 2.49 11.36
CA LYS A 117 -1.17 2.45 12.63
C LYS A 117 -2.14 2.62 13.79
N ASP A 118 -1.99 1.77 14.80
CA ASP A 118 -2.86 1.72 16.00
C ASP A 118 -4.37 1.58 15.69
N GLY A 119 -4.74 1.20 14.46
CA GLY A 119 -6.13 1.12 14.00
C GLY A 119 -6.80 2.47 13.76
N VAL A 120 -6.03 3.55 13.69
CA VAL A 120 -6.51 4.93 13.62
C VAL A 120 -6.48 5.47 12.19
N VAL A 121 -7.61 5.97 11.71
CA VAL A 121 -7.75 6.63 10.39
C VAL A 121 -8.33 8.03 10.57
N HIS A 122 -7.46 9.02 10.49
CA HIS A 122 -7.80 10.44 10.40
C HIS A 122 -6.64 11.20 9.75
N SER A 123 -6.82 12.49 9.44
CA SER A 123 -5.75 13.30 8.85
C SER A 123 -4.47 13.24 9.67
N GLY A 124 -3.38 12.82 9.03
CA GLY A 124 -2.04 12.72 9.61
C GLY A 124 -1.73 11.44 10.40
N SER A 125 -2.71 10.55 10.63
CA SER A 125 -2.38 9.21 11.15
C SER A 125 -1.60 8.43 10.09
N THR A 126 -0.69 7.54 10.50
CA THR A 126 0.22 6.83 9.59
C THR A 126 -0.22 5.40 9.34
N VAL A 127 0.48 4.72 8.44
CA VAL A 127 0.39 3.27 8.26
C VAL A 127 1.57 2.55 8.89
N GLN A 128 1.47 1.24 9.03
CA GLN A 128 2.50 0.35 9.54
C GLN A 128 2.38 -1.03 8.90
N ILE A 129 3.32 -1.91 9.20
CA ILE A 129 3.20 -3.35 8.90
C ILE A 129 2.71 -4.07 10.16
N ALA A 130 1.79 -5.01 9.99
CA ALA A 130 1.26 -5.81 11.09
C ALA A 130 0.94 -7.24 10.66
N ASN A 131 0.85 -8.14 11.66
CA ASN A 131 0.32 -9.48 11.44
C ASN A 131 -1.11 -9.41 10.88
N TRP A 132 -1.36 -10.16 9.83
CA TRP A 132 -2.70 -10.38 9.31
C TRP A 132 -3.59 -11.03 10.35
N ASN A 133 -4.68 -10.35 10.70
CA ASN A 133 -5.61 -10.77 11.75
C ASN A 133 -6.92 -11.34 11.22
N GLY A 134 -7.02 -11.59 9.92
CA GLY A 134 -8.24 -12.13 9.31
C GLY A 134 -9.30 -11.08 8.99
N GLY A 135 -8.92 -9.88 8.55
CA GLY A 135 -9.84 -8.94 7.91
C GLY A 135 -10.36 -7.79 8.78
N GLY A 136 -9.58 -7.34 9.76
CA GLY A 136 -9.88 -6.08 10.45
C GLY A 136 -10.05 -4.92 9.46
N PRO A 137 -11.03 -4.01 9.63
CA PRO A 137 -11.25 -2.91 8.68
C PRO A 137 -10.04 -1.99 8.45
N ASN A 138 -9.11 -1.95 9.40
CA ASN A 138 -7.86 -1.21 9.32
C ASN A 138 -6.74 -1.92 8.52
N GLN A 139 -6.96 -3.18 8.11
CA GLN A 139 -6.04 -4.00 7.28
C GLN A 139 -6.57 -4.22 5.85
N LEU A 140 -7.77 -3.72 5.55
CA LEU A 140 -8.43 -3.91 4.27
C LEU A 140 -8.37 -2.61 3.46
N TRP A 141 -7.95 -2.74 2.21
CA TRP A 141 -7.65 -1.64 1.31
C TRP A 141 -8.37 -1.82 -0.01
N LYS A 142 -8.65 -0.71 -0.67
CA LYS A 142 -9.23 -0.68 -2.00
C LYS A 142 -8.35 0.21 -2.86
N ILE A 143 -7.76 -0.36 -3.91
CA ILE A 143 -7.01 0.34 -4.93
C ILE A 143 -7.94 0.51 -6.12
N VAL A 144 -8.29 1.75 -6.47
CA VAL A 144 -9.22 2.05 -7.56
C VAL A 144 -8.74 3.25 -8.37
N PRO A 145 -9.15 3.35 -9.65
CA PRO A 145 -8.89 4.54 -10.46
C PRO A 145 -9.27 5.82 -9.69
N TYR A 146 -8.40 6.82 -9.81
CA TYR A 146 -8.61 8.12 -9.18
C TYR A 146 -9.88 8.80 -9.72
#